data_AF-A0A811NW61-F1
#
_entry.id   AF-A0A811NW61-F1
#
_cell.length_a   1.000
_cell.length_b   1.000
_cell.length_c   1.000
_cell.angle_alpha   90.00
_cell.angle_beta   90.00
_cell.angle_gamma   90.00
#
_symmetry.space_group_name_H-M   'P 1'
#
loop_
_entity.id
_entity.type
_entity.pdbx_description
1 polymer ?
#
loop_
_entity_poly.entity_id
_entity_poly.type
_entity_poly.pdbx_seq_one_letter_code
_entity_poly.pdbx_strand_id
1 'polypeptide(L)'
;MAASDLESKAKEAFVDDDFELAAELYTQAIDAGPATADLYADRAQAHIKLGNYTEESSQAPVKKVEAPVAATVEDKEDATTMENTPPVVEPPSKPKYRHDYYNSATEVVLTIFAKGVPADSVVIDFGEQMLSVSIEVPGEEPYHFQPRLFSKIIPEKCKYQVLSTKVEIRLAKAEQVTWTTLDYSGRPKAVPQKISTPAETAPRPSYPSSKAKKDWDKLEAEVKKEEKEEKLDGDAALNKFFRDIYKDADEDMRRAMMKSFVESNGTVLSTNWKDVGSKKVEGSPPDGMELKKWEY
;
A
#
# COMPACT_ATOMS: atom_id res chain seq x y z
N MET A 1 8.06 -45.34 -25.80
CA MET A 1 8.60 -44.94 -24.49
C MET A 1 7.49 -45.11 -23.47
N ALA A 2 7.79 -45.44 -22.22
CA ALA A 2 6.74 -45.50 -21.21
C ALA A 2 6.26 -44.07 -20.89
N ALA A 3 5.00 -43.91 -20.45
CA ALA A 3 4.45 -42.61 -20.08
C ALA A 3 5.31 -41.91 -19.00
N SER A 4 5.91 -42.68 -18.08
CA SER A 4 6.83 -42.20 -17.05
C SER A 4 8.16 -41.64 -17.62
N ASP A 5 8.65 -42.21 -18.72
CA ASP A 5 9.87 -41.72 -19.39
C ASP A 5 9.58 -40.38 -20.08
N LEU A 6 8.40 -40.25 -20.70
CA LEU A 6 7.95 -39.02 -21.36
C LEU A 6 7.70 -37.91 -20.35
N GLU A 7 7.10 -38.21 -19.20
CA GLU A 7 6.92 -37.26 -18.10
C GLU A 7 8.25 -36.73 -17.56
N SER A 8 9.23 -37.62 -17.34
CA SER A 8 10.55 -37.22 -16.86
C SER A 8 11.26 -36.29 -17.86
N LYS A 9 11.15 -36.60 -19.15
CA LYS A 9 11.71 -35.79 -20.23
C LYS A 9 10.97 -34.46 -20.39
N ALA A 10 9.65 -34.42 -20.17
CA ALA A 10 8.86 -33.20 -20.17
C ALA A 10 9.27 -32.26 -19.03
N LYS A 11 9.55 -32.82 -17.83
CA LYS A 11 10.05 -32.06 -16.68
C LYS A 11 11.46 -31.52 -16.93
N GLU A 12 12.33 -32.27 -17.59
CA GLU A 12 13.66 -31.81 -18.01
C GLU A 12 13.55 -30.64 -19.01
N ALA A 13 12.74 -30.79 -20.07
CA ALA A 13 12.49 -29.72 -21.03
C ALA A 13 11.90 -28.45 -20.38
N PHE A 14 11.02 -28.63 -19.38
CA PHE A 14 10.47 -27.51 -18.61
C PHE A 14 11.53 -26.79 -17.75
N VAL A 15 12.53 -27.51 -17.22
CA VAL A 15 13.64 -26.93 -16.46
C VAL A 15 14.63 -26.21 -17.37
N ASP A 16 14.77 -26.66 -18.62
CA ASP A 16 15.61 -26.05 -19.65
C ASP A 16 14.94 -24.85 -20.37
N ASP A 17 13.81 -24.36 -19.85
CA ASP A 17 12.97 -23.28 -20.43
C ASP A 17 12.43 -23.58 -21.85
N ASP A 18 12.50 -24.84 -22.31
CA ASP A 18 11.91 -25.30 -23.57
C ASP A 18 10.45 -25.75 -23.35
N PHE A 19 9.59 -24.74 -23.20
CA PHE A 19 8.19 -24.96 -22.85
C PHE A 19 7.35 -25.54 -24.01
N GLU A 20 7.76 -25.34 -25.27
CA GLU A 20 7.10 -25.93 -26.45
C GLU A 20 7.30 -27.45 -26.43
N LEU A 21 8.55 -27.89 -26.29
CA LEU A 21 8.89 -29.30 -26.19
C LEU A 21 8.26 -29.94 -24.93
N ALA A 22 8.24 -29.22 -23.81
CA ALA A 22 7.59 -29.70 -22.58
C ALA A 22 6.10 -29.97 -22.79
N ALA A 23 5.36 -29.05 -23.42
CA ALA A 23 3.92 -29.20 -23.68
C ALA A 23 3.60 -30.38 -24.63
N GLU A 24 4.43 -30.56 -25.68
CA GLU A 24 4.31 -31.70 -26.59
C GLU A 24 4.58 -33.03 -25.87
N LEU A 25 5.62 -33.10 -25.04
CA LEU A 25 5.98 -34.29 -24.29
C LEU A 25 4.93 -34.65 -23.24
N TYR A 26 4.33 -33.67 -22.55
CA TYR A 26 3.19 -33.90 -21.66
C TYR A 26 1.96 -34.41 -22.42
N THR A 27 1.70 -33.90 -23.62
CA THR A 27 0.61 -34.38 -24.48
C THR A 27 0.85 -35.84 -24.90
N GLN A 28 2.08 -36.17 -25.32
CA GLN A 28 2.46 -37.54 -25.65
C GLN A 28 2.39 -38.48 -24.43
N ALA A 29 2.69 -37.98 -23.22
CA ALA A 29 2.57 -38.75 -21.99
C ALA A 29 1.10 -39.06 -21.64
N ILE A 30 0.20 -38.11 -21.88
CA ILE A 30 -1.26 -38.28 -21.72
C ILE A 30 -1.80 -39.31 -22.72
N ASP A 31 -1.32 -39.29 -23.97
CA ASP A 31 -1.75 -40.24 -25.00
C ASP A 31 -1.21 -41.67 -24.76
N ALA A 32 -0.04 -41.79 -24.12
CA ALA A 32 0.63 -43.07 -23.87
C ALA A 32 0.23 -43.74 -22.53
N GLY A 33 -0.47 -43.06 -21.63
CA GLY A 33 -0.74 -43.52 -20.26
C GLY A 33 -2.13 -43.19 -19.74
N PRO A 34 -2.45 -43.57 -18.49
CA PRO A 34 -3.67 -43.10 -17.85
C PRO A 34 -3.56 -41.60 -17.60
N ALA A 35 -4.54 -40.86 -18.10
CA ALA A 35 -4.69 -39.42 -17.91
C ALA A 35 -4.74 -39.07 -16.39
N THR A 36 -3.59 -38.74 -15.81
CA THR A 36 -3.49 -38.28 -14.42
C THR A 36 -3.72 -36.76 -14.37
N ALA A 37 -4.36 -36.29 -13.30
CA ALA A 37 -4.63 -34.87 -13.11
C ALA A 37 -3.33 -34.03 -13.08
N ASP A 38 -2.23 -34.63 -12.61
CA ASP A 38 -0.91 -34.00 -12.52
C ASP A 38 -0.34 -33.66 -13.91
N LEU A 39 -0.47 -34.55 -14.90
CA LEU A 39 0.01 -34.32 -16.26
C LEU A 39 -0.74 -33.17 -16.95
N TYR A 40 -2.05 -33.04 -16.73
CA TYR A 40 -2.82 -31.92 -17.25
C TYR A 40 -2.43 -30.60 -16.58
N ALA A 41 -2.18 -30.62 -15.27
CA ALA A 41 -1.73 -29.43 -14.54
C ALA A 41 -0.34 -28.96 -15.03
N ASP A 42 0.58 -29.89 -15.24
CA ASP A 42 1.94 -29.60 -15.71
C ASP A 42 1.94 -29.13 -17.17
N ARG A 43 1.11 -29.72 -18.04
CA ARG A 43 0.90 -29.24 -19.41
C ARG A 43 0.33 -27.81 -19.44
N ALA A 44 -0.68 -27.53 -18.61
CA ALA A 44 -1.26 -26.20 -18.50
C ALA A 44 -0.22 -25.17 -18.02
N GLN A 45 0.66 -25.54 -17.09
CA GLN A 45 1.77 -24.69 -16.67
C GLN A 45 2.74 -24.37 -17.81
N ALA A 46 3.08 -25.34 -18.66
CA ALA A 46 3.91 -25.11 -19.84
C ALA A 46 3.24 -24.13 -20.83
N HIS A 47 1.94 -24.28 -21.10
CA HIS A 47 1.20 -23.34 -21.96
C HIS A 47 1.07 -21.93 -21.37
N ILE A 48 0.91 -21.79 -20.05
CA ILE A 48 0.93 -20.50 -19.36
C ILE A 48 2.29 -19.81 -19.53
N LYS A 49 3.38 -20.56 -19.49
CA LYS A 49 4.74 -20.05 -19.69
C LYS A 49 5.01 -19.61 -21.13
N LEU A 50 4.41 -20.29 -22.10
CA LEU A 50 4.47 -19.90 -23.52
C LEU A 50 3.64 -18.65 -23.86
N GLY A 51 2.78 -18.18 -22.95
CA GLY A 51 1.88 -17.05 -23.23
C GLY A 51 0.73 -17.41 -24.19
N ASN A 52 0.52 -18.70 -24.46
CA ASN A 52 -0.56 -19.20 -25.32
C ASN A 52 -1.83 -19.44 -24.49
N TYR A 53 -2.52 -18.37 -24.10
CA TYR A 53 -3.73 -18.42 -23.26
C TYR A 53 -5.01 -18.90 -23.98
N THR A 54 -4.96 -19.31 -25.25
CA THR A 54 -6.17 -19.40 -26.10
C THR A 54 -6.49 -20.76 -26.72
N GLU A 55 -5.70 -21.81 -26.49
CA GLU A 55 -5.97 -23.13 -27.15
C GLU A 55 -6.53 -24.23 -26.23
N GLU A 56 -6.68 -24.01 -24.92
CA GLU A 56 -7.23 -25.04 -24.02
C GLU A 56 -8.77 -24.99 -23.88
N SER A 57 -9.43 -23.90 -24.30
CA SER A 57 -10.91 -23.81 -24.26
C SER A 57 -11.59 -24.53 -25.44
N SER A 58 -10.84 -24.95 -26.47
CA SER A 58 -11.38 -25.45 -27.74
C SER A 58 -11.13 -26.94 -28.00
N GLN A 59 -10.48 -27.67 -27.08
CA GLN A 59 -10.19 -29.10 -27.26
C GLN A 59 -10.81 -29.98 -26.15
N ALA A 60 -12.11 -29.82 -25.93
CA ALA A 60 -12.96 -30.92 -25.46
C ALA A 60 -13.70 -31.51 -26.68
N PRO A 61 -13.77 -32.84 -26.85
CA PRO A 61 -14.29 -33.45 -28.06
C PRO A 61 -15.81 -33.26 -28.17
N VAL A 62 -16.22 -32.30 -29.00
CA VAL A 62 -17.60 -32.20 -29.49
C VAL A 62 -17.80 -33.31 -30.53
N LYS A 63 -18.40 -34.43 -30.11
CA LYS A 63 -18.97 -35.40 -31.05
C LYS A 63 -20.16 -34.76 -31.76
N LYS A 64 -19.92 -34.27 -32.98
CA LYS A 64 -20.93 -34.07 -34.02
C LYS A 64 -21.40 -35.44 -34.52
N VAL A 65 -22.70 -35.72 -34.43
CA VAL A 65 -23.37 -36.71 -35.29
C VAL A 65 -24.74 -36.13 -35.66
N GLU A 66 -24.90 -35.73 -36.92
CA GLU A 66 -26.21 -35.49 -37.55
C GLU A 66 -26.65 -36.77 -38.30
N ALA A 67 -27.85 -37.27 -37.94
CA ALA A 67 -28.98 -37.79 -38.77
C ALA A 67 -28.71 -38.91 -39.84
N PRO A 68 -29.72 -39.73 -40.28
CA PRO A 68 -31.13 -39.34 -40.44
C PRO A 68 -32.26 -40.42 -40.33
N VAL A 69 -33.49 -39.90 -40.43
CA VAL A 69 -34.79 -40.43 -40.93
C VAL A 69 -35.61 -41.54 -40.23
N ALA A 70 -36.75 -41.09 -39.69
CA ALA A 70 -38.13 -41.34 -40.16
C ALA A 70 -39.06 -42.34 -39.42
N ALA A 71 -40.24 -41.77 -39.10
CA ALA A 71 -41.61 -42.32 -39.00
C ALA A 71 -42.19 -42.44 -37.56
N THR A 72 -42.95 -41.43 -37.07
CA THR A 72 -44.45 -41.36 -36.94
C THR A 72 -45.06 -42.48 -36.08
N VAL A 73 -45.90 -42.28 -35.04
CA VAL A 73 -47.04 -41.37 -34.80
C VAL A 73 -47.45 -41.37 -33.29
N GLU A 74 -47.97 -40.22 -32.81
CA GLU A 74 -49.12 -39.99 -31.87
C GLU A 74 -49.06 -40.51 -30.40
N ASP A 75 -49.53 -39.83 -29.33
CA ASP A 75 -49.97 -38.46 -29.02
C ASP A 75 -50.24 -38.34 -27.48
N LYS A 76 -50.37 -37.10 -26.96
CA LYS A 76 -50.88 -36.61 -25.65
C LYS A 76 -50.01 -36.44 -24.37
N GLU A 77 -49.57 -35.17 -24.19
CA GLU A 77 -49.69 -34.18 -23.07
C GLU A 77 -50.14 -34.65 -21.65
N ASP A 78 -49.72 -34.10 -20.50
CA ASP A 78 -49.31 -32.73 -20.13
C ASP A 78 -48.54 -32.67 -18.77
N ALA A 79 -47.70 -31.62 -18.61
CA ALA A 79 -47.19 -30.90 -17.41
C ALA A 79 -46.68 -31.67 -16.16
N THR A 80 -45.55 -31.36 -15.49
CA THR A 80 -44.70 -30.16 -15.39
C THR A 80 -43.28 -30.58 -14.94
N THR A 81 -42.24 -30.02 -15.57
CA THR A 81 -40.80 -30.17 -15.27
C THR A 81 -40.26 -28.93 -14.58
N MET A 82 -39.13 -29.06 -13.87
CA MET A 82 -38.14 -28.07 -13.39
C MET A 82 -38.04 -28.04 -11.85
N GLU A 83 -36.88 -27.94 -11.21
CA GLU A 83 -35.48 -27.98 -11.62
C GLU A 83 -34.68 -28.11 -10.32
N ASN A 84 -33.64 -28.94 -10.32
CA ASN A 84 -32.63 -28.95 -9.27
C ASN A 84 -31.43 -28.16 -9.81
N THR A 85 -31.28 -26.91 -9.37
CA THR A 85 -30.21 -26.02 -9.84
C THR A 85 -29.06 -25.99 -8.82
N PRO A 86 -27.85 -26.47 -9.15
CA PRO A 86 -26.64 -26.14 -8.40
C PRO A 86 -26.25 -24.66 -8.65
N PRO A 87 -25.64 -23.97 -7.67
CA PRO A 87 -25.38 -22.54 -7.78
C PRO A 87 -24.33 -22.25 -8.85
N VAL A 88 -24.71 -21.38 -9.78
CA VAL A 88 -23.89 -20.77 -10.82
C VAL A 88 -22.79 -19.94 -10.16
N VAL A 89 -21.53 -20.31 -10.38
CA VAL A 89 -20.37 -19.48 -10.02
C VAL A 89 -20.12 -18.53 -11.18
N GLU A 90 -20.52 -17.27 -11.01
CA GLU A 90 -20.18 -16.19 -11.94
C GLU A 90 -18.69 -15.82 -11.84
N PRO A 91 -18.02 -15.50 -12.96
CA PRO A 91 -16.65 -15.01 -12.94
C PRO A 91 -16.59 -13.61 -12.28
N PRO A 92 -15.48 -13.25 -11.61
CA PRO A 92 -15.38 -11.98 -10.89
C PRO A 92 -15.48 -10.81 -11.87
N SER A 93 -16.66 -10.19 -11.88
CA SER A 93 -16.86 -8.89 -12.50
C SER A 93 -15.91 -7.89 -11.82
N LYS A 94 -15.40 -6.94 -12.61
CA LYS A 94 -14.46 -5.90 -12.16
C LYS A 94 -14.92 -5.35 -10.80
N PRO A 95 -14.01 -5.12 -9.82
CA PRO A 95 -14.42 -4.77 -8.47
C PRO A 95 -15.30 -3.51 -8.51
N LYS A 96 -16.59 -3.73 -8.22
CA LYS A 96 -17.64 -2.71 -8.28
C LYS A 96 -17.31 -1.50 -7.43
N TYR A 97 -16.67 -1.74 -6.29
CA TYR A 97 -16.13 -0.72 -5.42
C TYR A 97 -14.61 -0.76 -5.43
N ARG A 98 -14.01 0.42 -5.61
CA ARG A 98 -12.59 0.62 -5.38
C ARG A 98 -12.32 0.52 -3.88
N HIS A 99 -11.29 -0.22 -3.50
CA HIS A 99 -10.78 -0.21 -2.15
C HIS A 99 -9.38 0.40 -2.12
N ASP A 100 -9.04 1.01 -1.00
CA ASP A 100 -7.71 1.51 -0.69
C ASP A 100 -7.40 1.12 0.75
N TYR A 101 -6.12 0.94 1.07
CA TYR A 101 -5.70 0.63 2.43
C TYR A 101 -4.39 1.32 2.74
N TYR A 102 -4.26 1.74 3.99
CA TYR A 102 -2.99 2.16 4.54
C TYR A 102 -2.77 1.44 5.86
N ASN A 103 -1.51 1.31 6.24
CA ASN A 103 -1.15 0.62 7.46
C ASN A 103 -0.19 1.43 8.32
N SER A 104 -0.31 1.19 9.61
CA SER A 104 0.61 1.61 10.65
C SER A 104 1.24 0.37 11.28
N ALA A 105 2.16 0.53 12.23
CA ALA A 105 2.74 -0.63 12.93
C ALA A 105 1.67 -1.43 13.70
N THR A 106 0.62 -0.78 14.20
CA THR A 106 -0.40 -1.36 15.09
C THR A 106 -1.77 -1.55 14.45
N GLU A 107 -2.10 -0.78 13.41
CA GLU A 107 -3.45 -0.69 12.84
C GLU A 107 -3.38 -0.76 11.31
N VAL A 108 -4.40 -1.35 10.68
CA VAL A 108 -4.65 -1.25 9.24
C VAL A 108 -5.98 -0.58 9.05
N VAL A 109 -6.03 0.42 8.17
CA VAL A 109 -7.29 1.09 7.81
C VAL A 109 -7.59 0.78 6.36
N LEU A 110 -8.70 0.08 6.14
CA LEU A 110 -9.22 -0.30 4.84
C LEU A 110 -10.43 0.58 4.51
N THR A 111 -10.37 1.25 3.37
CA THR A 111 -11.40 2.16 2.89
C THR A 111 -12.03 1.59 1.63
N ILE A 112 -13.33 1.30 1.67
CA ILE A 112 -14.11 0.86 0.51
C ILE A 112 -14.92 2.06 0.02
N PHE A 113 -14.68 2.49 -1.21
CA PHE A 113 -15.40 3.62 -1.81
C PHE A 113 -16.73 3.17 -2.38
N ALA A 114 -17.76 3.18 -1.54
CA ALA A 114 -19.14 2.93 -1.92
C ALA A 114 -19.98 4.18 -1.60
N LYS A 115 -20.62 4.76 -2.61
CA LYS A 115 -21.45 5.97 -2.47
C LYS A 115 -22.90 5.57 -2.19
N GLY A 116 -23.53 6.25 -1.24
CA GLY A 116 -24.96 6.11 -0.95
C GLY A 116 -25.34 4.86 -0.17
N VAL A 117 -24.38 4.16 0.45
CA VAL A 117 -24.64 2.93 1.21
C VAL A 117 -25.06 3.28 2.66
N PRO A 118 -26.25 2.87 3.12
CA PRO A 118 -26.66 3.05 4.51
C PRO A 118 -25.94 2.05 5.42
N ALA A 119 -25.77 2.39 6.71
CA ALA A 119 -25.10 1.53 7.68
C ALA A 119 -25.80 0.18 7.88
N ASP A 120 -27.11 0.13 7.68
CA ASP A 120 -27.92 -1.08 7.87
C ASP A 120 -27.73 -2.12 6.75
N SER A 121 -27.22 -1.69 5.60
CA SER A 121 -26.94 -2.54 4.44
C SER A 121 -25.53 -3.16 4.45
N VAL A 122 -24.73 -2.86 5.48
CA VAL A 122 -23.33 -3.26 5.57
C VAL A 122 -23.16 -4.29 6.69
N VAL A 123 -22.81 -5.51 6.31
CA VAL A 123 -22.46 -6.59 7.24
C VAL A 123 -20.95 -6.78 7.18
N ILE A 124 -20.28 -6.62 8.33
CA ILE A 124 -18.84 -6.77 8.46
C ILE A 124 -18.55 -7.81 9.54
N ASP A 125 -17.95 -8.92 9.13
CA ASP A 125 -17.49 -9.97 10.04
C ASP A 125 -15.96 -9.95 10.14
N PHE A 126 -15.47 -9.86 11.38
CA PHE A 126 -14.05 -9.91 11.69
C PHE A 126 -13.67 -11.35 12.07
N GLY A 127 -12.87 -12.00 11.23
CA GLY A 127 -12.20 -13.25 11.57
C GLY A 127 -10.79 -12.99 12.12
N GLU A 128 -10.15 -14.02 12.68
CA GLU A 128 -8.78 -13.89 13.20
C GLU A 128 -7.74 -13.55 12.13
N GLN A 129 -7.97 -13.97 10.87
CA GLN A 129 -7.06 -13.74 9.74
C GLN A 129 -7.82 -13.50 8.43
N MET A 130 -9.09 -13.12 8.51
CA MET A 130 -9.93 -12.82 7.37
C MET A 130 -10.88 -11.69 7.73
N LEU A 131 -11.21 -10.87 6.74
CA LEU A 131 -12.24 -9.85 6.84
C LEU A 131 -13.31 -10.21 5.83
N SER A 132 -14.57 -10.26 6.23
CA SER A 132 -15.70 -10.41 5.31
C SER A 132 -16.53 -9.14 5.36
N VAL A 133 -16.67 -8.48 4.21
CA VAL A 133 -17.53 -7.30 4.04
C VAL A 133 -18.57 -7.63 2.99
N SER A 134 -19.83 -7.61 3.39
CA SER A 134 -20.99 -7.77 2.51
C SER A 134 -21.75 -6.45 2.48
N ILE A 135 -21.94 -5.89 1.29
CA ILE A 135 -22.71 -4.67 1.07
C ILE A 135 -23.93 -5.02 0.22
N GLU A 136 -25.11 -4.97 0.84
CA GLU A 136 -26.40 -5.28 0.21
C GLU A 136 -27.19 -3.99 0.00
N VAL A 137 -27.00 -3.35 -1.14
CA VAL A 137 -27.75 -2.15 -1.51
C VAL A 137 -29.08 -2.56 -2.14
N PRO A 138 -30.24 -2.08 -1.66
CA PRO A 138 -31.52 -2.37 -2.29
C PRO A 138 -31.55 -1.78 -3.71
N GLY A 139 -31.54 -2.66 -4.72
CA GLY A 139 -31.53 -2.29 -6.14
C GLY A 139 -30.24 -2.58 -6.89
N GLU A 140 -29.21 -3.11 -6.21
CA GLU A 140 -27.91 -3.40 -6.79
C GLU A 140 -27.40 -4.79 -6.34
N GLU A 141 -26.53 -5.42 -7.15
CA GLU A 141 -25.95 -6.73 -6.81
C GLU A 141 -25.17 -6.68 -5.47
N PRO A 142 -25.32 -7.71 -4.61
CA PRO A 142 -24.69 -7.78 -3.31
C PRO A 142 -23.17 -7.94 -3.47
N TYR A 143 -22.43 -6.95 -2.97
CA TYR A 143 -20.99 -6.92 -3.09
C TYR A 143 -20.35 -7.67 -1.91
N HIS A 144 -19.56 -8.69 -2.23
CA HIS A 144 -18.84 -9.49 -1.24
C HIS A 144 -17.34 -9.24 -1.39
N PHE A 145 -16.69 -8.82 -0.30
CA PHE A 145 -15.26 -8.59 -0.24
C PHE A 145 -14.66 -9.37 0.92
N GLN A 146 -13.91 -10.42 0.58
CA GLN A 146 -13.37 -11.37 1.56
C GLN A 146 -11.84 -11.52 1.43
N PRO A 147 -11.05 -10.47 1.74
CA PRO A 147 -9.61 -10.57 1.74
C PRO A 147 -9.11 -11.48 2.88
N ARG A 148 -8.13 -12.33 2.55
CA ARG A 148 -7.37 -13.10 3.55
C ARG A 148 -6.21 -12.24 4.03
N LEU A 149 -6.24 -11.82 5.29
CA LEU A 149 -5.28 -10.87 5.84
C LEU A 149 -3.87 -11.47 5.97
N PHE A 150 -2.86 -10.63 5.81
CA PHE A 150 -1.45 -11.02 5.92
C PHE A 150 -1.07 -11.55 7.32
N SER A 151 -1.56 -10.90 8.37
CA SER A 151 -1.31 -11.29 9.77
C SER A 151 -2.62 -11.39 10.55
N LYS A 152 -2.54 -11.99 11.74
CA LYS A 152 -3.68 -12.12 12.63
C LYS A 152 -4.12 -10.76 13.17
N ILE A 153 -5.41 -10.58 13.30
CA ILE A 153 -6.04 -9.38 13.86
C ILE A 153 -6.77 -9.71 15.15
N ILE A 154 -6.98 -8.69 15.99
CA ILE A 154 -7.77 -8.79 17.21
C ILE A 154 -9.18 -8.29 16.91
N PRO A 155 -10.18 -9.18 16.68
CA PRO A 155 -11.53 -8.78 16.28
C PRO A 155 -12.19 -7.85 17.31
N GLU A 156 -11.88 -8.01 18.61
CA GLU A 156 -12.42 -7.18 19.69
C GLU A 156 -12.00 -5.69 19.63
N LYS A 157 -10.87 -5.40 18.99
CA LYS A 157 -10.33 -4.04 18.85
C LYS A 157 -10.59 -3.45 17.47
N CYS A 158 -11.15 -4.24 16.56
CA CYS A 158 -11.54 -3.78 15.25
C CYS A 158 -12.76 -2.87 15.35
N LYS A 159 -12.81 -1.83 14.51
CA LYS A 159 -13.90 -0.86 14.45
C LYS A 159 -14.22 -0.58 13.00
N TYR A 160 -15.47 -0.29 12.70
CA TYR A 160 -15.87 0.18 11.37
C TYR A 160 -16.72 1.44 11.49
N GLN A 161 -16.67 2.26 10.45
CA GLN A 161 -17.45 3.47 10.31
C GLN A 161 -18.00 3.52 8.89
N VAL A 162 -19.31 3.46 8.75
CA VAL A 162 -20.00 3.60 7.46
C VAL A 162 -20.27 5.09 7.24
N LEU A 163 -19.64 5.68 6.23
CA LEU A 163 -19.96 7.02 5.73
C LEU A 163 -20.73 6.91 4.42
N SER A 164 -21.44 7.97 4.04
CA SER A 164 -22.21 8.03 2.80
C SER A 164 -21.35 7.94 1.52
N THR A 165 -20.06 8.20 1.60
CA THR A 165 -19.14 8.17 0.45
C THR A 165 -18.14 7.01 0.48
N LYS A 166 -17.96 6.38 1.65
CA LYS A 166 -16.99 5.33 1.89
C LYS A 166 -17.27 4.58 3.18
N VAL A 167 -16.83 3.34 3.23
CA VAL A 167 -16.80 2.53 4.45
C VAL A 167 -15.35 2.47 4.94
N GLU A 168 -15.09 2.94 6.15
CA GLU A 168 -13.77 2.87 6.79
C GLU A 168 -13.75 1.74 7.80
N ILE A 169 -12.83 0.80 7.64
CA ILE A 169 -12.66 -0.38 8.48
C ILE A 169 -11.28 -0.31 9.10
N ARG A 170 -11.22 -0.24 10.43
CA ARG A 170 -9.99 -0.22 11.22
C ARG A 170 -9.77 -1.59 11.82
N LEU A 171 -8.72 -2.25 11.38
CA LEU A 171 -8.28 -3.55 11.86
C LEU A 171 -7.12 -3.36 12.82
N ALA A 172 -7.27 -3.87 14.04
CA ALA A 172 -6.18 -3.89 15.02
C ALA A 172 -5.31 -5.12 14.78
N LYS A 173 -4.01 -4.92 14.50
CA LYS A 173 -3.07 -6.02 14.29
C LYS A 173 -2.78 -6.71 15.63
N ALA A 174 -2.72 -8.04 15.63
CA ALA A 174 -2.24 -8.79 16.78
C ALA A 174 -0.71 -8.71 16.89
N GLU A 175 -0.03 -8.65 15.74
CA GLU A 175 1.43 -8.56 15.65
C GLU A 175 1.84 -7.18 15.09
N GLN A 176 2.83 -6.55 15.71
CA GLN A 176 3.34 -5.24 15.29
C GLN A 176 4.26 -5.38 14.07
N VAL A 177 3.68 -5.74 12.93
CA VAL A 177 4.39 -5.98 11.67
C VAL A 177 3.87 -5.02 10.60
N THR A 178 4.77 -4.39 9.85
CA THR A 178 4.42 -3.60 8.67
C THR A 178 4.02 -4.56 7.54
N TRP A 179 2.79 -4.42 7.03
CA TRP A 179 2.31 -5.31 5.97
C TRP A 179 2.80 -4.75 4.63
N THR A 180 3.47 -5.56 3.82
CA THR A 180 3.87 -5.18 2.46
C THR A 180 2.72 -5.37 1.47
N THR A 181 1.78 -6.26 1.77
CA THR A 181 0.53 -6.48 1.05
C THR A 181 -0.61 -6.67 2.06
N LEU A 182 -1.82 -6.22 1.72
CA LEU A 182 -3.02 -6.47 2.52
C LEU A 182 -3.36 -7.97 2.59
N ASP A 183 -3.24 -8.63 1.43
CA ASP A 183 -3.59 -10.03 1.26
C ASP A 183 -2.41 -10.96 1.49
N TYR A 184 -2.71 -12.12 2.08
CA TYR A 184 -1.84 -13.28 2.11
C TYR A 184 -1.79 -13.90 0.71
N SER A 185 -0.91 -13.38 -0.16
CA SER A 185 -0.53 -14.10 -1.37
C SER A 185 0.19 -15.38 -0.93
N GLY A 186 -0.33 -16.57 -1.25
CA GLY A 186 0.12 -17.88 -0.75
C GLY A 186 1.58 -18.28 -0.99
N ARG A 187 2.47 -17.36 -1.36
CA ARG A 187 3.91 -17.51 -1.27
C ARG A 187 4.41 -16.83 0.02
N PRO A 188 5.06 -17.57 0.94
CA PRO A 188 5.76 -16.95 2.06
C PRO A 188 6.95 -16.18 1.50
N LYS A 189 6.76 -14.91 1.12
CA LYS A 189 7.87 -13.97 1.02
C LYS A 189 8.33 -13.76 2.45
N ALA A 190 9.50 -14.34 2.77
CA ALA A 190 10.16 -14.20 4.04
C ALA A 190 10.09 -12.74 4.50
N VAL A 191 9.33 -12.53 5.57
CA VAL A 191 9.24 -11.26 6.29
C VAL A 191 10.64 -10.95 6.82
N PRO A 192 11.20 -9.74 6.62
CA PRO A 192 12.42 -9.37 7.32
C PRO A 192 12.15 -9.37 8.83
N GLN A 193 12.86 -10.29 9.48
CA GLN A 193 13.16 -10.47 10.90
C GLN A 193 12.23 -9.85 11.95
N LYS A 194 11.56 -10.78 12.63
CA LYS A 194 11.35 -10.85 14.08
C LYS A 194 12.30 -9.94 14.86
N ILE A 195 11.73 -8.99 15.60
CA ILE A 195 12.44 -8.25 16.63
C ILE A 195 12.78 -9.24 17.75
N SER A 196 14.07 -9.60 17.84
CA SER A 196 14.64 -10.42 18.91
C SER A 196 14.41 -9.78 20.28
N THR A 197 13.74 -10.50 21.17
CA THR A 197 13.90 -10.34 22.62
C THR A 197 15.12 -11.12 23.10
N PRO A 198 16.03 -10.56 23.91
CA PRO A 198 16.92 -11.35 24.74
C PRO A 198 16.42 -11.40 26.19
N ALA A 199 16.45 -12.58 26.82
CA ALA A 199 16.49 -12.79 28.28
C ALA A 199 17.97 -12.97 28.65
N GLU A 200 18.64 -12.01 29.29
CA GLU A 200 18.74 -11.73 30.74
C GLU A 200 20.00 -12.33 31.37
N THR A 201 21.07 -11.51 31.48
CA THR A 201 21.98 -11.39 32.63
C THR A 201 22.90 -10.16 32.43
N ALA A 202 22.43 -8.98 32.87
CA ALA A 202 23.18 -7.74 33.23
C ALA A 202 22.16 -6.58 33.33
N PRO A 203 22.31 -5.61 34.25
CA PRO A 203 21.20 -4.79 34.75
C PRO A 203 20.69 -3.86 33.65
N ARG A 204 19.39 -3.98 33.35
CA ARG A 204 18.72 -3.19 32.32
C ARG A 204 18.35 -1.82 32.90
N PRO A 205 18.56 -0.70 32.18
CA PRO A 205 18.08 0.59 32.64
C PRO A 205 16.55 0.57 32.72
N SER A 206 16.04 0.80 33.94
CA SER A 206 14.63 0.99 34.24
C SER A 206 14.07 2.17 33.43
N TYR A 207 13.17 1.91 32.48
CA TYR A 207 12.42 2.95 31.78
C TYR A 207 10.97 2.99 32.29
N PRO A 208 10.48 4.13 32.82
CA PRO A 208 9.22 4.17 33.53
C PRO A 208 8.05 4.18 32.56
N SER A 209 7.27 3.12 32.62
CA SER A 209 5.90 3.08 32.12
C SER A 209 5.00 4.01 32.94
N SER A 210 4.12 4.71 32.21
CA SER A 210 2.92 5.42 32.67
C SER A 210 3.06 6.73 33.46
N LYS A 211 2.72 7.83 32.76
CA LYS A 211 2.28 9.15 33.26
C LYS A 211 3.25 9.93 34.17
N ALA A 212 4.15 10.69 33.54
CA ALA A 212 4.63 11.95 34.11
C ALA A 212 4.36 13.08 33.10
N LYS A 213 3.67 14.14 33.53
CA LYS A 213 3.42 15.34 32.74
C LYS A 213 4.80 15.93 32.39
N LYS A 214 5.12 15.96 31.10
CA LYS A 214 6.39 16.50 30.59
C LYS A 214 6.41 18.00 30.87
N ASP A 215 7.27 18.46 31.78
CA ASP A 215 7.47 19.89 32.02
C ASP A 215 8.32 20.49 30.90
N TRP A 216 7.62 21.04 29.90
CA TRP A 216 8.20 21.63 28.69
C TRP A 216 9.10 22.84 28.97
N ASP A 217 8.88 23.57 30.08
CA ASP A 217 9.68 24.75 30.48
C ASP A 217 11.14 24.42 30.81
N LYS A 218 11.43 23.26 31.42
CA LYS A 218 12.82 22.86 31.73
C LYS A 218 13.57 22.38 30.51
N LEU A 219 12.88 21.71 29.58
CA LEU A 219 13.46 21.27 28.32
C LEU A 219 13.77 22.45 27.38
N GLU A 220 12.93 23.48 27.38
CA GLU A 220 13.24 24.71 26.64
C GLU A 220 14.48 25.42 27.22
N ALA A 221 14.65 25.43 28.55
CA ALA A 221 15.83 26.00 29.19
C ALA A 221 17.12 25.19 28.93
N GLU A 222 17.03 23.86 28.86
CA GLU A 222 18.17 22.97 28.56
C GLU A 222 18.57 23.07 27.08
N VAL A 223 17.61 23.05 26.15
CA VAL A 223 17.86 23.22 24.69
C VAL A 223 18.42 24.62 24.40
N LYS A 224 17.93 25.65 25.09
CA LYS A 224 18.45 27.03 24.97
C LYS A 224 19.84 27.21 25.57
N LYS A 225 20.26 26.29 26.45
CA LYS A 225 21.62 26.25 27.02
C LYS A 225 22.57 25.48 26.11
N GLU A 226 22.11 24.38 25.51
CA GLU A 226 22.87 23.59 24.52
C GLU A 226 23.04 24.33 23.18
N GLU A 227 22.02 25.04 22.68
CA GLU A 227 22.14 25.94 21.51
C GLU A 227 23.07 27.15 21.77
N LYS A 228 23.45 27.37 23.04
CA LYS A 228 24.39 28.44 23.41
C LYS A 228 25.84 27.98 23.39
N GLU A 229 26.10 26.68 23.48
CA GLU A 229 27.45 26.10 23.62
C GLU A 229 27.96 25.36 22.37
N GLU A 230 27.09 24.99 21.42
CA GLU A 230 27.57 24.50 20.12
C GLU A 230 28.06 25.67 19.27
N LYS A 231 29.36 25.65 18.97
CA LYS A 231 30.08 26.66 18.18
C LYS A 231 29.54 26.69 16.75
N LEU A 232 28.51 27.52 16.54
CA LEU A 232 27.93 27.82 15.24
C LEU A 232 28.89 28.68 14.42
N ASP A 233 29.83 28.04 13.72
CA ASP A 233 30.74 28.74 12.81
C ASP A 233 30.01 29.19 11.54
N GLY A 234 30.17 30.47 11.18
CA GLY A 234 29.61 31.08 9.97
C GLY A 234 28.31 31.88 10.19
N ASP A 235 27.22 31.47 9.55
CA ASP A 235 26.00 32.29 9.40
C ASP A 235 25.10 32.29 10.65
N ALA A 236 25.14 31.22 11.45
CA ALA A 236 24.33 31.13 12.66
C ALA A 236 24.91 31.93 13.85
N ALA A 237 26.24 32.11 13.93
CA ALA A 237 26.84 33.09 14.84
C ALA A 237 26.49 34.53 14.44
N LEU A 238 26.47 34.85 13.14
CA LEU A 238 26.06 36.17 12.65
C LEU A 238 24.59 36.44 12.96
N ASN A 239 23.71 35.47 12.73
CA ASN A 239 22.30 35.59 13.09
C ASN A 239 22.10 35.73 14.60
N LYS A 240 22.87 35.03 15.44
CA LYS A 240 22.84 35.21 16.89
C LYS A 240 23.36 36.60 17.31
N PHE A 241 24.44 37.07 16.68
CA PHE A 241 24.99 38.41 16.88
C PHE A 241 23.99 39.51 16.51
N PHE A 242 23.30 39.38 15.36
CA PHE A 242 22.24 40.30 14.96
C PHE A 242 21.04 40.27 15.91
N ARG A 243 20.67 39.08 16.41
CA ARG A 243 19.60 38.94 17.42
C ARG A 243 19.97 39.60 18.73
N ASP A 244 21.21 39.49 19.17
CA ASP A 244 21.66 40.07 20.43
C ASP A 244 21.80 41.60 20.32
N ILE A 245 22.33 42.12 19.20
CA ILE A 245 22.31 43.57 18.90
C ILE A 245 20.87 44.09 18.85
N TYR A 246 19.93 43.38 18.21
CA TYR A 246 18.55 43.84 18.09
C TYR A 246 17.81 43.86 19.44
N LYS A 247 18.10 42.89 20.33
CA LYS A 247 17.53 42.85 21.68
C LYS A 247 18.02 44.04 22.52
N ASP A 248 19.32 44.30 22.48
CA ASP A 248 19.96 45.38 23.26
C ASP A 248 19.87 46.75 22.56
N ALA A 249 19.33 46.81 21.34
CA ALA A 249 19.18 48.04 20.58
C ALA A 249 18.01 48.93 21.04
N ASP A 250 18.28 50.22 21.16
CA ASP A 250 17.25 51.26 21.23
C ASP A 250 16.40 51.28 19.94
N GLU A 251 15.17 51.77 20.04
CA GLU A 251 14.20 51.73 18.92
C GLU A 251 14.73 52.42 17.64
N ASP A 252 15.49 53.51 17.80
CA ASP A 252 16.17 54.19 16.70
C ASP A 252 17.27 53.32 16.05
N MET A 253 18.00 52.53 16.86
CA MET A 253 19.03 51.62 16.38
C MET A 253 18.42 50.41 15.66
N ARG A 254 17.29 49.88 16.14
CA ARG A 254 16.52 48.84 15.43
C ARG A 254 15.99 49.34 14.10
N ARG A 255 15.47 50.58 14.09
CA ARG A 255 14.95 51.21 12.87
C ARG A 255 16.06 51.47 11.86
N ALA A 256 17.24 51.88 12.33
CA ALA A 256 18.44 52.03 11.51
C ALA A 256 18.85 50.71 10.89
N MET A 257 18.91 49.66 11.71
CA MET A 257 19.30 48.32 11.33
C MET A 257 18.37 47.72 10.28
N MET A 258 17.06 47.82 10.47
CA MET A 258 16.07 47.34 9.50
C MET A 258 16.10 48.15 8.20
N LYS A 259 16.20 49.48 8.28
CA LYS A 259 16.22 50.34 7.11
C LYS A 259 17.50 50.12 6.29
N SER A 260 18.67 50.03 6.93
CA SER A 260 19.92 49.76 6.23
C SER A 260 19.94 48.37 5.62
N PHE A 261 19.41 47.36 6.31
CA PHE A 261 19.34 45.99 5.80
C PHE A 261 18.45 45.90 4.57
N VAL A 262 17.27 46.55 4.59
CA VAL A 262 16.35 46.56 3.44
C VAL A 262 16.91 47.39 2.29
N GLU A 263 17.49 48.56 2.55
CA GLU A 263 18.03 49.43 1.48
C GLU A 263 19.30 48.87 0.84
N SER A 264 20.10 48.10 1.59
CA SER A 264 21.34 47.47 1.11
C SER A 264 21.15 46.05 0.56
N ASN A 265 19.90 45.58 0.40
CA ASN A 265 19.59 44.20 -0.01
C ASN A 265 20.26 43.13 0.88
N GLY A 266 20.34 43.39 2.18
CA GLY A 266 20.84 42.44 3.17
C GLY A 266 22.37 42.37 3.30
N THR A 267 23.11 43.30 2.68
CA THR A 267 24.58 43.26 2.63
C THR A 267 25.27 44.19 3.64
N VAL A 268 24.61 45.27 4.08
CA VAL A 268 25.19 46.27 4.98
C VAL A 268 24.27 46.54 6.17
N LEU A 269 24.82 46.34 7.37
CA LEU A 269 24.14 46.66 8.62
C LEU A 269 24.73 47.91 9.27
N SER A 270 23.92 48.95 9.44
CA SER A 270 24.30 50.16 10.16
C SER A 270 23.36 50.39 11.34
N THR A 271 23.95 50.70 12.49
CA THR A 271 23.25 50.87 13.77
C THR A 271 22.99 52.33 14.11
N ASN A 272 23.47 53.30 13.31
CA ASN A 272 23.32 54.72 13.58
C ASN A 272 22.16 55.37 12.79
N TRP A 273 21.05 55.68 13.47
CA TRP A 273 19.85 56.28 12.86
C TRP A 273 20.08 57.66 12.24
N LYS A 274 21.00 58.46 12.79
CA LYS A 274 21.26 59.82 12.27
C LYS A 274 21.83 59.80 10.85
N ASP A 275 22.60 58.77 10.52
CA ASP A 275 23.24 58.63 9.21
C ASP A 275 22.31 57.95 8.19
N VAL A 276 21.64 56.86 8.58
CA VAL A 276 20.77 56.09 7.66
C VAL A 276 19.34 56.61 7.56
N GLY A 277 18.91 57.44 8.52
CA GLY A 277 17.63 58.11 8.48
C GLY A 277 17.54 59.09 7.32
N SER A 278 18.64 59.79 7.03
CA SER A 278 18.73 60.85 6.02
C SER A 278 19.37 60.42 4.69
N LYS A 279 20.25 59.41 4.70
CA LYS A 279 20.95 58.91 3.50
C LYS A 279 20.53 57.49 3.16
N LYS A 280 20.38 57.21 1.86
CA LYS A 280 20.15 55.85 1.36
C LYS A 280 21.43 55.04 1.50
N VAL A 281 21.35 53.87 2.11
CA VAL A 281 22.52 52.98 2.29
C VAL A 281 22.64 52.10 1.04
N GLU A 282 23.65 52.34 0.22
CA GLU A 282 23.91 51.51 -0.96
C GLU A 282 24.55 50.18 -0.56
N GLY A 283 23.99 49.07 -1.06
CA GLY A 283 24.56 47.74 -0.84
C GLY A 283 25.76 47.50 -1.74
N SER A 284 26.89 47.12 -1.14
CA SER A 284 28.05 46.63 -1.88
C SER A 284 28.00 45.10 -1.91
N PRO A 285 27.83 44.47 -3.08
CA PRO A 285 27.80 43.02 -3.16
C PRO A 285 29.18 42.42 -2.85
N PRO A 286 29.24 41.17 -2.33
CA PRO A 286 30.48 40.42 -2.20
C PRO A 286 31.16 40.23 -3.57
N ASP A 287 32.49 40.27 -3.59
CA ASP A 287 33.31 40.31 -4.80
C ASP A 287 32.94 39.16 -5.77
N GLY A 288 32.40 39.52 -6.96
CA GLY A 288 31.95 38.58 -8.00
C GLY A 288 30.44 38.54 -8.31
N MET A 289 29.59 39.33 -7.64
CA MET A 289 28.14 39.37 -7.91
C MET A 289 27.64 40.75 -8.35
N GLU A 290 27.14 40.87 -9.58
CA GLU A 290 26.54 42.11 -10.11
C GLU A 290 25.02 42.14 -9.90
N LEU A 291 24.53 43.17 -9.22
CA LEU A 291 23.09 43.45 -9.02
C LEU A 291 22.44 43.87 -10.35
N LYS A 292 21.68 42.98 -10.98
CA LYS A 292 20.80 43.35 -12.08
C LYS A 292 19.52 43.99 -11.52
N LYS A 293 19.35 45.30 -11.74
CA LYS A 293 18.09 46.01 -11.48
C LYS A 293 17.10 45.65 -12.59
N TRP A 294 16.03 44.95 -12.26
CA TRP A 294 14.90 44.77 -13.17
C TRP A 294 13.89 45.89 -12.91
N GLU A 295 13.67 46.74 -13.92
CA GLU A 295 12.55 47.67 -13.96
C GLU A 295 11.33 46.91 -14.55
N TYR A 296 10.15 47.12 -13.95
CA TYR A 296 8.87 46.64 -14.48
C TYR A 296 8.27 47.68 -15.42
#